data_AF-U4L4V6-F1
#
_entry.id   AF-U4L4V6-F1
#
_cell.length_a   1.000
_cell.length_b   1.000
_cell.length_c   1.000
_cell.angle_alpha   90.00
_cell.angle_beta   90.00
_cell.angle_gamma   90.00
#
_symmetry.space_group_name_H-M   'P 1'
#
loop_
_entity.id
_entity.type
_entity.pdbx_description
1 polymer ?
#
loop_
_entity_poly.entity_id
_entity_poly.type
_entity_poly.pdbx_seq_one_letter_code
_entity_poly.pdbx_strand_id
1 'polypeptide(L)'
;MLSQLRLPTPGKFLGYFDLHYGADIVLMSLLVNKCSGVFGVLAMLGGVKFSAIQFSMYFYSLLLFALLCHIAPSIRSRNPLSAISFAYITLLDALINILYTLLFGFSWFLVLAQKYHDASNPAVKSAAGTIDQHAGFTSPAYNVSHIAVSPSGQEAVAIPASAVVPESFSSGVLQPESATSILLIAAFWVVRLYFIIVAFAWARQVVRASATSIEGPFEGRNGGQGWQGKLGRALVGVGKGYWMGEGWIFHGGNKFRRDSGDRRRWGRRGSMEV
;
A
#
# COMPACT_ATOMS: atom_id res chain seq x y z
N MET A 1 7.36 -21.54 2.98
CA MET A 1 6.07 -21.48 2.28
C MET A 1 5.89 -20.26 1.37
N LEU A 2 6.74 -19.20 1.42
CA LEU A 2 6.65 -18.03 0.52
C LEU A 2 7.50 -18.12 -0.77
N SER A 3 8.24 -19.23 -1.00
CA SER A 3 9.17 -19.30 -2.15
C SER A 3 8.51 -19.58 -3.51
N GLN A 4 7.19 -19.75 -3.55
CA GLN A 4 6.46 -20.08 -4.77
C GLN A 4 5.58 -18.97 -5.33
N LEU A 5 5.45 -17.82 -4.65
CA LEU A 5 4.78 -16.66 -5.21
C LEU A 5 5.73 -15.96 -6.21
N ARG A 6 5.83 -16.50 -7.42
CA ARG A 6 6.51 -15.84 -8.55
C ARG A 6 5.64 -14.66 -8.97
N LEU A 7 5.95 -13.47 -8.44
CA LEU A 7 5.32 -12.23 -8.89
C LEU A 7 5.47 -12.11 -10.42
N PRO A 8 4.40 -11.75 -11.15
CA PRO A 8 4.44 -11.60 -12.59
C PRO A 8 5.43 -10.50 -12.99
N THR A 9 6.13 -10.72 -14.11
CA THR A 9 7.18 -9.83 -14.61
C THR A 9 6.85 -9.39 -16.03
N PRO A 10 5.86 -8.51 -16.23
CA PRO A 10 5.53 -8.00 -17.56
C PRO A 10 6.72 -7.26 -18.17
N GLY A 11 6.97 -7.51 -19.46
CA GLY A 11 7.96 -6.76 -20.23
C GLY A 11 7.47 -5.40 -20.73
N LYS A 12 6.14 -5.22 -20.84
CA LYS A 12 5.48 -4.04 -21.42
C LYS A 12 4.29 -3.58 -20.58
N PHE A 13 4.04 -2.28 -20.57
CA PHE A 13 2.84 -1.66 -20.03
C PHE A 13 1.68 -1.77 -21.04
N LEU A 14 0.52 -2.24 -20.57
CA LEU A 14 -0.66 -2.60 -21.36
C LEU A 14 -0.39 -3.51 -22.57
N GLY A 15 0.74 -4.23 -22.58
CA GLY A 15 1.17 -5.10 -23.69
C GLY A 15 1.87 -4.37 -24.85
N TYR A 16 1.82 -3.03 -24.91
CA TYR A 16 2.32 -2.26 -26.05
C TYR A 16 3.42 -1.26 -25.67
N PHE A 17 3.27 -0.54 -24.56
CA PHE A 17 4.15 0.56 -24.17
C PHE A 17 5.34 0.08 -23.33
N ASP A 18 6.42 0.85 -23.32
CA ASP A 18 7.53 0.58 -22.41
C ASP A 18 7.11 0.75 -20.95
N LEU A 19 7.71 -0.08 -20.11
CA LEU A 19 7.40 -0.15 -18.69
C LEU A 19 7.76 1.14 -17.94
N HIS A 20 8.68 1.93 -18.50
CA HIS A 20 9.01 3.26 -17.98
C HIS A 20 7.83 4.24 -18.08
N TYR A 21 7.13 4.28 -19.22
CA TYR A 21 5.91 5.08 -19.36
C TYR A 21 4.81 4.58 -18.43
N GLY A 22 4.72 3.26 -18.24
CA GLY A 22 3.85 2.66 -17.24
C GLY A 22 4.16 3.18 -15.83
N ALA A 23 5.43 3.17 -15.42
CA ALA A 23 5.84 3.68 -14.11
C ALA A 23 5.55 5.17 -13.92
N ASP A 24 5.73 5.99 -14.97
CA ASP A 24 5.36 7.41 -14.94
C ASP A 24 3.84 7.58 -14.76
N ILE A 25 3.01 6.82 -15.48
CA ILE A 25 1.54 6.86 -15.33
C ILE A 25 1.13 6.44 -13.92
N VAL A 26 1.76 5.38 -13.37
CA VAL A 26 1.51 4.94 -11.98
C VAL A 26 1.86 6.04 -10.99
N LEU A 27 3.02 6.69 -11.17
CA LEU A 27 3.45 7.80 -10.31
C LEU A 27 2.45 8.97 -10.41
N MET A 28 2.04 9.37 -11.60
CA MET A 28 1.09 10.47 -11.78
C MET A 28 -0.27 10.14 -11.17
N SER A 29 -0.75 8.92 -11.35
CA SER A 29 -1.99 8.45 -10.72
C SER A 29 -1.91 8.50 -9.19
N LEU A 30 -0.80 8.04 -8.60
CA LEU A 30 -0.56 8.14 -7.16
C LEU A 30 -0.50 9.58 -6.68
N LEU A 31 0.20 10.47 -7.40
CA LEU A 31 0.31 11.89 -7.05
C LEU A 31 -1.07 12.56 -7.04
N VAL A 32 -1.88 12.34 -8.08
CA VAL A 32 -3.25 12.87 -8.15
C VAL A 32 -4.10 12.32 -7.00
N ASN A 33 -4.03 11.01 -6.73
CA ASN A 33 -4.76 10.40 -5.63
C ASN A 33 -4.36 11.00 -4.27
N LYS A 34 -3.07 11.30 -4.06
CA LYS A 34 -2.55 11.81 -2.78
C LYS A 34 -2.65 13.32 -2.63
N CYS A 35 -2.77 14.06 -3.73
CA CYS A 35 -3.06 15.50 -3.72
C CYS A 35 -4.36 15.81 -2.98
N SER A 36 -5.35 14.91 -3.00
CA SER A 36 -6.58 15.00 -2.19
C SER A 36 -6.31 15.18 -0.68
N GLY A 37 -5.20 14.64 -0.18
CA GLY A 37 -4.77 14.81 1.22
C GLY A 37 -4.44 16.25 1.58
N VAL A 38 -3.96 17.05 0.63
CA VAL A 38 -3.68 18.49 0.84
C VAL A 38 -5.00 19.21 1.15
N PHE A 39 -6.04 18.96 0.36
CA PHE A 39 -7.37 19.53 0.60
C PHE A 39 -7.97 19.03 1.93
N GLY A 40 -7.76 17.77 2.28
CA GLY A 40 -8.18 17.21 3.57
C GLY A 40 -7.57 17.94 4.76
N VAL A 41 -6.26 18.21 4.75
CA VAL A 41 -5.57 18.96 5.82
C VAL A 41 -6.00 20.44 5.84
N LEU A 42 -6.21 21.07 4.68
CA LEU A 42 -6.72 22.44 4.60
C LEU A 42 -8.12 22.56 5.24
N ALA A 43 -9.00 21.57 5.03
CA ALA A 43 -10.31 21.54 5.66
C ALA A 43 -10.23 21.45 7.21
N MET A 44 -9.18 20.82 7.75
CA MET A 44 -8.92 20.79 9.19
C MET A 44 -8.57 22.16 9.77
N LEU A 45 -7.79 22.95 9.04
CA LEU A 45 -7.47 24.32 9.42
C LEU A 45 -8.70 25.25 9.36
N GLY A 46 -9.71 24.89 8.56
CA GLY A 46 -11.00 25.57 8.47
C GLY A 46 -11.95 25.36 9.66
N GLY A 47 -11.55 24.62 10.70
CA GLY A 47 -12.32 24.45 11.93
C GLY A 47 -13.37 23.34 11.91
N VAL A 48 -13.37 22.48 10.89
CA VAL A 48 -14.22 21.27 10.88
C VAL A 48 -13.71 20.28 11.94
N LYS A 49 -14.62 19.60 12.64
CA LYS A 49 -14.27 18.58 13.64
C LYS A 49 -14.00 17.26 12.92
N PHE A 50 -12.87 16.61 13.18
CA PHE A 50 -12.48 15.35 12.54
C PHE A 50 -12.27 14.23 13.55
N SER A 51 -12.52 13.00 13.11
CA SER A 51 -12.12 11.81 13.85
C SER A 51 -10.61 11.56 13.75
N ALA A 52 -9.99 10.98 14.79
CA ALA A 52 -8.55 10.68 14.83
C ALA A 52 -8.10 9.80 13.65
N ILE A 53 -8.97 8.90 13.19
CA ILE A 53 -8.70 8.02 12.05
C ILE A 53 -8.61 8.82 10.74
N GLN A 54 -9.52 9.76 10.52
CA GLN A 54 -9.50 10.63 9.35
C GLN A 54 -8.28 11.54 9.33
N PHE A 55 -7.91 12.10 10.49
CA PHE A 55 -6.67 12.85 10.64
C PHE A 55 -5.45 12.01 10.21
N SER A 56 -5.35 10.77 10.70
CA SER A 56 -4.24 9.88 10.35
C SER A 56 -4.19 9.59 8.84
N MET A 57 -5.35 9.42 8.20
CA MET A 57 -5.46 9.15 6.77
C MET A 57 -4.98 10.34 5.92
N TYR A 58 -5.40 11.55 6.26
CA TYR A 58 -4.97 12.77 5.55
C TYR A 58 -3.49 13.07 5.78
N PHE A 59 -3.00 12.92 7.01
CA PHE A 59 -1.59 13.14 7.33
C PHE A 59 -0.67 12.15 6.63
N TYR A 60 -1.03 10.86 6.62
CA TYR A 60 -0.33 9.84 5.85
C TYR A 60 -0.32 10.18 4.35
N SER A 61 -1.46 10.59 3.79
CA SER A 61 -1.57 10.97 2.38
C SER A 61 -0.64 12.14 2.04
N LEU A 62 -0.53 13.13 2.93
CA LEU A 62 0.36 14.28 2.76
C LEU A 62 1.85 13.88 2.82
N LEU A 63 2.24 13.04 3.77
CA LEU A 63 3.61 12.52 3.85
C LEU A 63 3.98 11.73 2.60
N LEU A 64 3.08 10.87 2.12
CA LEU A 64 3.31 10.09 0.92
C LEU A 64 3.39 10.98 -0.32
N PHE A 65 2.55 12.01 -0.42
CA PHE A 65 2.60 12.98 -1.51
C PHE A 65 3.95 13.69 -1.58
N ALA A 66 4.48 14.16 -0.45
CA ALA A 66 5.80 14.79 -0.39
C ALA A 66 6.92 13.82 -0.81
N LEU A 67 6.86 12.57 -0.35
CA LEU A 67 7.82 11.53 -0.73
C LEU A 67 7.76 11.20 -2.23
N LEU A 68 6.56 11.10 -2.81
CA LEU A 68 6.37 10.88 -4.24
C LEU A 68 6.89 12.05 -5.08
N CYS A 69 6.67 13.30 -4.64
CA CYS A 69 7.24 14.48 -5.29
C CYS A 69 8.77 14.45 -5.27
N HIS A 70 9.37 14.00 -4.17
CA HIS A 70 10.83 13.84 -4.07
C HIS A 70 11.37 12.73 -5.00
N ILE A 71 10.65 11.62 -5.16
CA ILE A 71 11.06 10.50 -6.01
C ILE A 71 10.79 10.75 -7.50
N ALA A 72 9.79 11.58 -7.84
CA ALA A 72 9.39 11.89 -9.20
C ALA A 72 10.54 12.23 -10.17
N PRO A 73 11.46 13.16 -9.85
CA PRO A 73 12.61 13.44 -10.73
C PRO A 73 13.54 12.23 -10.88
N SER A 74 13.66 11.40 -9.84
CA SER A 74 14.54 10.23 -9.82
C SER A 74 13.99 9.04 -10.60
N ILE A 75 12.69 8.99 -10.90
CA ILE A 75 12.10 7.98 -11.80
C ILE A 75 12.63 8.17 -13.23
N ARG A 76 12.76 9.42 -13.67
CA ARG A 76 13.30 9.75 -15.00
C ARG A 76 14.79 9.46 -15.12
N SER A 77 15.55 9.62 -14.03
CA SER A 77 16.99 9.30 -14.02
C SER A 77 17.30 7.82 -13.87
N ARG A 78 16.29 6.94 -13.78
CA ARG A 78 16.44 5.49 -13.59
C ARG A 78 17.39 5.14 -12.43
N ASN A 79 17.33 5.90 -11.33
CA ASN A 79 18.12 5.59 -10.15
C ASN A 79 17.62 4.29 -9.49
N PRO A 80 18.48 3.30 -9.20
CA PRO A 80 18.04 2.00 -8.70
C PRO A 80 17.40 2.09 -7.31
N LEU A 81 17.89 2.97 -6.42
CA LEU A 81 17.33 3.11 -5.07
C LEU A 81 15.95 3.75 -5.11
N SER A 82 15.78 4.78 -5.93
CA SER A 82 14.48 5.42 -6.12
C SER A 82 13.48 4.48 -6.79
N ALA A 83 13.94 3.65 -7.73
CA ALA A 83 13.08 2.69 -8.42
C ALA A 83 12.57 1.59 -7.49
N ILE A 84 13.44 0.97 -6.70
CA ILE A 84 13.02 -0.05 -5.73
C ILE A 84 12.17 0.55 -4.61
N SER A 85 12.52 1.74 -4.12
CA SER A 85 11.72 2.46 -3.13
C SER A 85 10.32 2.77 -3.67
N PHE A 86 10.19 3.23 -4.91
CA PHE A 86 8.91 3.49 -5.55
C PHE A 86 8.00 2.26 -5.63
N ALA A 87 8.56 1.09 -5.97
CA ALA A 87 7.80 -0.16 -5.97
C ALA A 87 7.24 -0.50 -4.58
N TYR A 88 8.08 -0.46 -3.54
CA TYR A 88 7.63 -0.72 -2.17
C TYR A 88 6.65 0.34 -1.64
N ILE A 89 6.85 1.60 -1.97
CA ILE A 89 5.93 2.69 -1.63
C ILE A 89 4.55 2.44 -2.25
N THR A 90 4.51 2.02 -3.52
CA THR A 90 3.26 1.70 -4.23
C THR A 90 2.52 0.53 -3.57
N LEU A 91 3.26 -0.50 -3.14
CA LEU A 91 2.71 -1.64 -2.41
C LEU A 91 2.21 -1.25 -1.01
N LEU A 92 3.02 -0.54 -0.23
CA LEU A 92 2.66 -0.09 1.11
C LEU A 92 1.44 0.83 1.08
N ASP A 93 1.37 1.72 0.10
CA ASP A 93 0.19 2.55 -0.11
C ASP A 93 -1.05 1.72 -0.39
N ALA A 94 -0.98 0.72 -1.25
CA ALA A 94 -2.11 -0.17 -1.47
C ALA A 94 -2.54 -0.87 -0.17
N LEU A 95 -1.61 -1.41 0.62
CA LEU A 95 -1.90 -2.08 1.90
C LEU A 95 -2.54 -1.14 2.92
N ILE A 96 -2.04 0.09 3.03
CA ILE A 96 -2.60 1.09 3.95
C ILE A 96 -4.02 1.48 3.51
N ASN A 97 -4.27 1.63 2.21
CA ASN A 97 -5.63 1.90 1.73
C ASN A 97 -6.57 0.69 1.92
N ILE A 98 -6.08 -0.56 1.83
CA ILE A 98 -6.88 -1.75 2.24
C ILE A 98 -7.28 -1.61 3.70
N LEU A 99 -6.31 -1.33 4.58
CA LEU A 99 -6.57 -1.23 6.00
C LEU A 99 -7.63 -0.16 6.30
N TYR A 100 -7.51 1.04 5.71
CA TYR A 100 -8.52 2.08 5.87
C TYR A 100 -9.89 1.69 5.28
N THR A 101 -9.91 0.99 4.14
CA THR A 101 -11.16 0.49 3.53
C THR A 101 -11.85 -0.54 4.44
N LEU A 102 -11.08 -1.45 5.04
CA LEU A 102 -11.60 -2.45 5.98
C LEU A 102 -12.09 -1.82 7.28
N LEU A 103 -11.33 -0.88 7.85
CA LEU A 103 -11.73 -0.15 9.04
C LEU A 103 -13.03 0.63 8.80
N PHE A 104 -13.14 1.31 7.65
CA PHE A 104 -14.37 1.98 7.24
C PHE A 104 -15.53 1.00 7.10
N GLY A 105 -15.33 -0.12 6.39
CA GLY A 105 -16.36 -1.16 6.22
C GLY A 105 -16.84 -1.76 7.54
N PHE A 106 -15.92 -1.99 8.50
CA PHE A 106 -16.27 -2.47 9.83
C PHE A 106 -17.06 -1.43 10.63
N SER A 107 -16.62 -0.17 10.63
CA SER A 107 -17.38 0.92 11.26
C SER A 107 -18.77 1.08 10.66
N TRP A 108 -18.91 0.96 9.34
CA TRP A 108 -20.19 0.98 8.64
C TRP A 108 -21.13 -0.15 9.09
N PHE A 109 -20.59 -1.36 9.25
CA PHE A 109 -21.36 -2.49 9.77
C PHE A 109 -21.88 -2.25 11.19
N LEU A 110 -21.08 -1.64 12.07
CA LEU A 110 -21.53 -1.27 13.41
C LEU A 110 -22.68 -0.25 13.37
N VAL A 111 -22.64 0.71 12.45
CA VAL A 111 -23.74 1.68 12.25
C VAL A 111 -25.02 1.00 11.77
N LEU A 112 -24.91 0.01 10.88
CA LEU A 112 -26.08 -0.78 10.49
C LEU A 112 -26.65 -1.58 11.68
N ALA A 113 -25.78 -2.15 12.52
CA ALA A 113 -26.21 -2.90 13.71
C ALA A 113 -26.95 -1.99 14.74
N GLN A 114 -26.63 -0.69 14.81
CA GLN A 114 -27.36 0.27 15.65
C GLN A 114 -28.83 0.42 15.26
N LYS A 115 -29.16 0.27 13.96
CA LYS A 115 -30.54 0.38 13.51
C LYS A 115 -31.42 -0.77 14.05
N TYR A 116 -30.82 -1.82 14.59
CA TYR A 116 -31.50 -3.03 15.06
C TYR A 116 -31.34 -3.30 16.57
N HIS A 117 -30.39 -2.67 17.27
CA HIS A 117 -30.17 -2.87 18.72
C HIS A 117 -29.99 -1.54 19.48
N ASP A 118 -30.44 -1.52 20.74
CA ASP A 118 -30.33 -0.38 21.65
C ASP A 118 -28.94 0.29 21.62
N ALA A 119 -28.94 1.58 21.32
CA ALA A 119 -27.78 2.42 21.02
C ALA A 119 -26.84 2.69 22.22
N SER A 120 -26.80 1.82 23.23
CA SER A 120 -26.09 2.05 24.50
C SER A 120 -24.62 1.59 24.50
N ASN A 121 -24.17 0.80 23.51
CA ASN A 121 -22.78 0.32 23.48
C ASN A 121 -21.79 1.46 23.07
N PRO A 122 -20.80 1.81 23.92
CA PRO A 122 -19.87 2.91 23.67
C PRO A 122 -18.95 2.70 22.45
N ALA A 123 -18.58 1.46 22.12
CA ALA A 123 -17.80 1.16 20.91
C ALA A 123 -18.57 1.49 19.63
N VAL A 124 -19.90 1.32 19.69
CA VAL A 124 -20.83 1.51 18.59
C VAL A 124 -21.16 3.01 18.41
N LYS A 125 -21.28 3.79 19.50
CA LYS A 125 -21.43 5.27 19.43
C LYS A 125 -20.24 5.98 18.78
N SER A 126 -19.02 5.52 19.03
CA SER A 126 -17.79 6.12 18.45
C SER A 126 -17.68 5.88 16.93
N ALA A 127 -18.02 4.67 16.48
CA ALA A 127 -18.08 4.33 15.06
C ALA A 127 -19.17 5.12 14.32
N ALA A 128 -20.32 5.31 14.96
CA ALA A 128 -21.43 6.10 14.45
C ALA A 128 -21.08 7.56 14.22
N GLY A 129 -20.45 8.23 15.19
CA GLY A 129 -20.14 9.67 15.07
C GLY A 129 -19.25 10.04 13.87
N THR A 130 -18.37 9.13 13.42
CA THR A 130 -17.52 9.38 12.24
C THR A 130 -18.29 9.20 10.93
N ILE A 131 -19.28 8.30 10.89
CA ILE A 131 -20.09 8.05 9.69
C ILE A 131 -21.26 9.03 9.62
N ASP A 132 -21.89 9.36 10.74
CA ASP A 132 -22.98 10.36 10.82
C ASP A 132 -22.59 11.73 10.26
N GLN A 133 -21.34 12.14 10.50
CA GLN A 133 -20.83 13.45 10.08
C GLN A 133 -20.47 13.50 8.59
N HIS A 134 -20.34 12.36 7.91
CA HIS A 134 -19.80 12.28 6.55
C HIS A 134 -20.70 11.54 5.56
N ALA A 135 -21.49 10.58 6.01
CA ALA A 135 -22.52 9.91 5.23
C ALA A 135 -23.85 10.64 5.45
N GLY A 136 -24.13 11.66 4.64
CA GLY A 136 -25.37 12.44 4.69
C GLY A 136 -26.66 11.66 4.40
N PHE A 137 -26.59 10.32 4.33
CA PHE A 137 -27.66 9.40 3.96
C PHE A 137 -27.94 8.34 5.04
N THR A 138 -27.10 8.20 6.07
CA THR A 138 -27.31 7.17 7.10
C THR A 138 -28.18 7.60 8.27
N SER A 139 -28.36 8.92 8.46
CA SER A 139 -29.14 9.51 9.56
C SER A 139 -30.32 10.36 9.08
N PRO A 140 -31.48 9.74 8.82
CA PRO A 140 -32.72 10.49 8.86
C PRO A 140 -33.01 10.83 10.33
N ALA A 141 -33.19 12.12 10.65
CA ALA A 141 -33.56 12.56 12.00
C ALA A 141 -34.90 11.92 12.48
N TYR A 142 -35.73 11.45 11.54
CA TYR A 142 -37.01 10.79 11.80
C TYR A 142 -37.19 9.61 10.84
N ASN A 143 -37.50 8.43 11.39
CA ASN A 143 -37.88 7.25 10.60
C ASN A 143 -39.38 7.32 10.29
N VAL A 144 -39.76 7.97 9.19
CA VAL A 144 -41.18 8.17 8.82
C VAL A 144 -41.52 7.33 7.60
N SER A 145 -42.34 6.29 7.80
CA SER A 145 -42.83 5.40 6.74
C SER A 145 -44.08 5.92 6.04
N HIS A 146 -44.84 6.81 6.69
CA HIS A 146 -46.02 7.47 6.13
C HIS A 146 -46.24 8.81 6.86
N ILE A 147 -46.50 9.88 6.11
CA ILE A 147 -46.90 11.18 6.68
C ILE A 147 -48.43 11.26 6.57
N ALA A 148 -49.14 11.01 7.66
CA ALA A 148 -50.57 11.27 7.73
C ALA A 148 -50.79 12.75 8.04
N VAL A 149 -51.25 13.53 7.05
CA VAL A 149 -51.66 14.92 7.26
C VAL A 149 -53.09 14.91 7.81
N SER A 150 -53.24 15.19 9.11
CA SER A 150 -54.57 15.38 9.72
C SER A 150 -55.13 16.75 9.31
N PRO A 151 -56.38 16.85 8.81
CA PRO A 151 -56.96 18.11 8.32
C PRO A 151 -57.21 19.16 9.42
N SER A 152 -56.89 18.88 10.69
CA SER A 152 -57.19 19.75 11.84
C SER A 152 -55.96 20.33 12.58
N GLY A 153 -54.76 20.34 11.98
CA GLY A 153 -53.68 21.20 12.45
C GLY A 153 -52.98 20.81 13.77
N GLN A 154 -52.84 19.52 14.09
CA GLN A 154 -52.01 19.07 15.21
C GLN A 154 -51.13 17.86 14.87
N GLU A 155 -49.84 18.07 15.13
CA GLU A 155 -48.71 17.15 15.39
C GLU A 155 -48.73 15.75 14.73
N ALA A 156 -47.83 15.55 13.76
CA ALA A 156 -47.61 14.27 13.08
C ALA A 156 -46.80 13.31 13.99
N VAL A 157 -47.39 12.17 14.35
CA VAL A 157 -46.73 11.10 15.12
C VAL A 157 -46.25 10.01 14.16
N ALA A 158 -44.94 9.73 14.16
CA ALA A 158 -44.32 8.66 13.37
C ALA A 158 -44.40 7.32 14.11
N ILE A 159 -44.86 6.26 13.42
CA ILE A 159 -44.97 4.90 13.95
C ILE A 159 -43.84 4.03 13.36
N PRO A 160 -42.94 3.45 14.17
CA PRO A 160 -41.84 2.63 13.66
C PRO A 160 -42.34 1.23 13.24
N ALA A 161 -41.87 0.75 12.09
CA ALA A 161 -42.14 -0.61 11.62
C ALA A 161 -41.27 -1.63 12.37
N SER A 162 -41.88 -2.72 12.86
CA SER A 162 -41.17 -3.83 13.53
C SER A 162 -40.31 -4.62 12.53
N ALA A 163 -39.00 -4.71 12.80
CA ALA A 163 -38.04 -5.39 11.96
C ALA A 163 -38.03 -6.91 12.19
N VAL A 164 -38.40 -7.68 11.16
CA VAL A 164 -38.11 -9.12 11.07
C VAL A 164 -36.66 -9.28 10.59
N VAL A 165 -35.85 -10.03 11.33
CA VAL A 165 -34.46 -10.36 10.98
C VAL A 165 -34.47 -11.59 10.06
N PRO A 166 -34.03 -11.49 8.79
CA PRO A 166 -32.79 -12.19 8.40
C PRO A 166 -31.96 -11.46 7.32
N GLU A 167 -30.64 -11.72 7.30
CA GLU A 167 -29.68 -11.39 6.21
C GLU A 167 -29.38 -9.90 5.87
N SER A 168 -28.98 -9.09 6.84
CA SER A 168 -28.66 -7.66 6.59
C SER A 168 -27.44 -7.39 5.68
N PHE A 169 -26.48 -8.32 5.59
CA PHE A 169 -25.32 -8.17 4.70
C PHE A 169 -25.69 -8.41 3.23
N SER A 170 -26.40 -9.50 2.92
CA SER A 170 -26.82 -9.80 1.54
C SER A 170 -27.82 -8.74 1.07
N SER A 171 -28.79 -8.39 1.91
CA SER A 171 -29.83 -7.41 1.56
C SER A 171 -29.28 -6.00 1.31
N GLY A 172 -28.27 -5.55 2.06
CA GLY A 172 -27.61 -4.26 1.84
C GLY A 172 -26.61 -4.25 0.66
N VAL A 173 -25.91 -5.35 0.43
CA VAL A 173 -24.95 -5.51 -0.69
C VAL A 173 -25.65 -5.72 -2.03
N LEU A 174 -26.85 -6.30 -2.02
CA LEU A 174 -27.64 -6.59 -3.22
C LEU A 174 -28.59 -5.44 -3.60
N GLN A 175 -28.52 -4.29 -2.93
CA GLN A 175 -29.23 -3.10 -3.40
C GLN A 175 -28.61 -2.63 -4.73
N PRO A 176 -29.42 -2.28 -5.76
CA PRO A 176 -28.89 -1.83 -7.05
C PRO A 176 -27.89 -0.66 -6.95
N GLU A 177 -28.10 0.22 -5.97
CA GLU A 177 -27.24 1.38 -5.67
C GLU A 177 -25.88 0.99 -5.05
N SER A 178 -25.85 -0.05 -4.20
CA SER A 178 -24.61 -0.51 -3.56
C SER A 178 -23.80 -1.42 -4.47
N ALA A 179 -24.44 -2.21 -5.34
CA ALA A 179 -23.79 -3.07 -6.31
C ALA A 179 -22.88 -2.29 -7.27
N THR A 180 -23.34 -1.13 -7.77
CA THR A 180 -22.54 -0.25 -8.63
C THR A 180 -21.31 0.28 -7.90
N SER A 181 -21.48 0.71 -6.64
CA SER A 181 -20.38 1.22 -5.81
C SER A 181 -19.33 0.14 -5.51
N ILE A 182 -19.76 -1.09 -5.19
CA ILE A 182 -18.88 -2.23 -4.91
C ILE A 182 -18.11 -2.61 -6.18
N LEU A 183 -18.78 -2.64 -7.34
CA LEU A 183 -18.14 -2.92 -8.63
C LEU A 183 -17.07 -1.88 -8.95
N LEU A 184 -17.36 -0.58 -8.73
CA LEU A 184 -16.37 0.48 -8.95
C LEU A 184 -15.17 0.32 -8.01
N ILE A 185 -15.40 0.04 -6.73
CA ILE A 185 -14.31 -0.22 -5.75
C ILE A 185 -13.46 -1.42 -6.18
N ALA A 186 -14.10 -2.51 -6.61
CA ALA A 186 -13.40 -3.70 -7.10
C ALA A 186 -12.60 -3.41 -8.38
N ALA A 187 -13.16 -2.67 -9.33
CA ALA A 187 -12.49 -2.28 -10.57
C ALA A 187 -11.25 -1.41 -10.28
N PHE A 188 -11.38 -0.42 -9.39
CA PHE A 188 -10.23 0.38 -8.96
C PHE A 188 -9.16 -0.47 -8.26
N TRP A 189 -9.56 -1.51 -7.52
CA TRP A 189 -8.64 -2.46 -6.93
C TRP A 189 -7.86 -3.28 -7.94
N VAL A 190 -8.53 -3.75 -9.01
CA VAL A 190 -7.86 -4.47 -10.10
C VAL A 190 -6.82 -3.58 -10.79
N VAL A 191 -7.20 -2.35 -11.11
CA VAL A 191 -6.27 -1.36 -11.70
C VAL A 191 -5.08 -1.11 -10.78
N ARG A 192 -5.34 -0.98 -9.47
CA ARG A 192 -4.27 -0.75 -8.48
C ARG A 192 -3.33 -1.94 -8.37
N LEU A 193 -3.84 -3.17 -8.36
CA LEU A 193 -3.01 -4.36 -8.35
C LEU A 193 -2.13 -4.44 -9.59
N TYR A 194 -2.68 -4.09 -10.76
CA TYR A 194 -1.91 -3.99 -11.99
C TYR A 194 -0.79 -2.94 -11.88
N PHE A 195 -1.07 -1.77 -11.31
CA PHE A 195 -0.08 -0.72 -11.09
C PHE A 195 1.07 -1.16 -10.17
N ILE A 196 0.77 -1.93 -9.12
CA ILE A 196 1.80 -2.52 -8.25
C ILE A 196 2.71 -3.44 -9.08
N ILE A 197 2.14 -4.31 -9.90
CA ILE A 197 2.90 -5.22 -10.76
C ILE A 197 3.80 -4.44 -11.72
N VAL A 198 3.27 -3.40 -12.36
CA VAL A 198 4.03 -2.53 -13.28
C VAL A 198 5.18 -1.83 -12.56
N ALA A 199 4.94 -1.24 -11.38
CA ALA A 199 5.97 -0.58 -10.58
C ALA A 199 7.07 -1.57 -10.16
N PHE A 200 6.71 -2.77 -9.70
CA PHE A 200 7.67 -3.82 -9.34
C PHE A 200 8.47 -4.32 -10.54
N ALA A 201 7.84 -4.46 -11.71
CA ALA A 201 8.50 -4.94 -12.91
C ALA A 201 9.48 -3.87 -13.47
N TRP A 202 9.09 -2.59 -13.45
CA TRP A 202 9.98 -1.49 -13.84
C TRP A 202 11.16 -1.36 -12.88
N ALA A 203 10.89 -1.38 -11.57
CA ALA A 203 11.94 -1.34 -10.55
C ALA A 203 12.93 -2.50 -10.72
N ARG A 204 12.43 -3.70 -11.04
CA ARG A 204 13.27 -4.86 -11.32
C ARG A 204 14.18 -4.65 -12.52
N GLN A 205 13.69 -4.05 -13.61
CA GLN A 205 14.53 -3.73 -14.77
C GLN A 205 15.67 -2.78 -14.39
N VAL A 206 15.36 -1.72 -13.62
CA VAL A 206 16.36 -0.74 -13.19
C VAL A 206 17.38 -1.34 -12.23
N VAL A 207 16.93 -2.11 -11.23
CA VAL A 207 17.82 -2.78 -10.25
C VAL A 207 18.76 -3.75 -10.97
N ARG A 208 18.27 -4.53 -11.94
CA ARG A 208 19.10 -5.47 -12.71
C ARG A 208 20.06 -4.76 -13.65
N ALA A 209 19.64 -3.66 -14.27
CA ALA A 209 20.53 -2.85 -15.09
C ALA A 209 21.66 -2.19 -14.28
N SER A 210 21.48 -2.02 -12.97
CA SER A 210 22.50 -1.48 -12.07
C SER A 210 23.54 -2.52 -11.60
N ALA A 211 23.27 -3.81 -11.79
CA ALA A 211 24.20 -4.88 -11.44
C ALA A 211 25.27 -5.05 -12.52
N THR A 212 26.46 -5.49 -12.11
CA THR A 212 27.55 -5.85 -13.03
C THR A 212 27.90 -7.33 -12.89
N SER A 213 28.83 -7.83 -13.71
CA SER A 213 29.32 -9.21 -13.60
C SER A 213 30.11 -9.49 -12.31
N ILE A 214 30.57 -8.43 -11.60
CA ILE A 214 31.44 -8.52 -10.42
C ILE A 214 30.72 -8.04 -9.16
N GLU A 215 29.94 -6.95 -9.27
CA GLU A 215 29.26 -6.31 -8.14
C GLU A 215 27.75 -6.33 -8.29
N GLY A 216 27.07 -6.60 -7.17
CA GLY A 216 25.63 -6.57 -7.08
C GLY A 216 24.94 -5.23 -7.20
N PRO A 217 23.59 -5.25 -7.36
CA PRO A 217 22.81 -4.06 -7.07
C PRO A 217 23.10 -3.60 -5.64
N PHE A 218 23.41 -2.32 -5.46
CA PHE A 218 23.73 -1.71 -4.17
C PHE A 218 24.98 -2.28 -3.48
N GLU A 219 25.99 -2.67 -4.26
CA GLU A 219 27.31 -3.07 -3.79
C GLU A 219 28.41 -2.24 -4.44
N GLY A 220 29.56 -2.14 -3.77
CA GLY A 220 30.76 -1.47 -4.29
C GLY A 220 30.50 -0.07 -4.85
N ARG A 221 30.80 0.10 -6.15
CA ARG A 221 30.61 1.36 -6.90
C ARG A 221 29.16 1.54 -7.39
N ASN A 222 28.32 0.51 -7.36
CA ASN A 222 26.92 0.54 -7.80
C ASN A 222 25.99 1.09 -6.71
N GLY A 223 26.32 2.25 -6.13
CA GLY A 223 25.50 2.88 -5.09
C GLY A 223 25.49 2.12 -3.75
N GLY A 224 26.48 1.25 -3.52
CA GLY A 224 26.57 0.42 -2.31
C GLY A 224 27.11 1.11 -1.06
N GLN A 225 27.57 2.35 -1.19
CA GLN A 225 28.18 3.12 -0.10
C GLN A 225 27.13 3.85 0.75
N GLY A 226 27.48 4.14 2.01
CA GLY A 226 26.65 4.90 2.93
C GLY A 226 25.34 4.22 3.35
N TRP A 227 24.37 5.04 3.80
CA TRP A 227 23.06 4.57 4.24
C TRP A 227 22.18 4.10 3.07
N GLN A 228 22.36 4.70 1.89
CA GLN A 228 21.64 4.35 0.66
C GLN A 228 21.90 2.92 0.22
N GLY A 229 23.17 2.49 0.22
CA GLY A 229 23.53 1.11 -0.08
C GLY A 229 22.99 0.11 0.94
N LYS A 230 22.99 0.46 2.24
CA LYS A 230 22.38 -0.38 3.29
C LYS A 230 20.88 -0.56 3.07
N LEU A 231 20.17 0.53 2.77
CA LEU A 231 18.74 0.51 2.47
C LEU A 231 18.45 -0.31 1.20
N GLY A 232 19.19 -0.06 0.11
CA GLY A 232 19.04 -0.80 -1.13
C GLY A 232 19.24 -2.31 -0.96
N ARG A 233 20.27 -2.74 -0.21
CA ARG A 233 20.48 -4.16 0.11
C ARG A 233 19.37 -4.74 0.98
N ALA A 234 18.84 -3.97 1.94
CA ALA A 234 17.70 -4.42 2.75
C ALA A 234 16.46 -4.63 1.89
N LEU A 235 16.14 -3.67 1.00
CA LEU A 235 15.00 -3.75 0.08
C LEU A 235 15.14 -4.90 -0.92
N VAL A 236 16.33 -5.10 -1.51
CA VAL A 236 16.61 -6.26 -2.38
C VAL A 236 16.57 -7.59 -1.61
N GLY A 237 16.94 -7.57 -0.32
CA GLY A 237 16.85 -8.74 0.55
C GLY A 237 15.43 -9.26 0.69
N VAL A 238 14.44 -8.36 0.71
CA VAL A 238 13.02 -8.73 0.72
C VAL A 238 12.62 -9.24 -0.67
N GLY A 239 12.42 -10.55 -0.81
CA GLY A 239 12.11 -11.15 -2.12
C GLY A 239 13.35 -11.26 -3.02
N LYS A 240 14.52 -11.56 -2.46
CA LYS A 240 15.81 -11.78 -3.15
C LYS A 240 15.69 -12.46 -4.52
N GLY A 241 14.93 -13.57 -4.58
CA GLY A 241 14.72 -14.34 -5.82
C GLY A 241 13.96 -13.58 -6.90
N TYR A 242 13.06 -12.67 -6.53
CA TYR A 242 12.41 -11.76 -7.46
C TYR A 242 13.45 -10.79 -8.03
N TRP A 243 14.17 -10.02 -7.21
CA TRP A 243 15.06 -8.99 -7.76
C TRP A 243 16.20 -9.55 -8.61
N MET A 244 16.83 -10.64 -8.16
CA MET A 244 18.07 -11.14 -8.76
C MET A 244 17.86 -12.33 -9.71
N GLY A 245 16.80 -13.13 -9.54
CA GLY A 245 16.51 -14.29 -10.38
C GLY A 245 17.26 -15.57 -9.97
N GLU A 246 16.83 -16.72 -10.52
CA GLU A 246 17.53 -18.00 -10.36
C GLU A 246 18.84 -17.96 -11.16
N GLY A 247 19.98 -18.19 -10.49
CA GLY A 247 21.30 -18.23 -11.14
C GLY A 247 22.19 -17.00 -10.89
N TRP A 248 21.75 -16.02 -10.10
CA TRP A 248 22.62 -14.93 -9.66
C TRP A 248 23.58 -15.44 -8.57
N ILE A 249 24.65 -16.12 -9.02
CA ILE A 249 25.71 -16.69 -8.16
C ILE A 249 26.66 -15.56 -7.80
N PHE A 250 26.64 -15.20 -6.52
CA PHE A 250 27.61 -14.28 -5.92
C PHE A 250 29.03 -14.84 -6.11
N HIS A 251 29.77 -14.37 -7.12
CA HIS A 251 31.22 -14.59 -7.23
C HIS A 251 31.97 -13.52 -6.41
N GLY A 252 31.38 -13.08 -5.31
CA GLY A 252 31.91 -12.03 -4.45
C GLY A 252 32.38 -12.62 -3.12
N GLY A 253 33.68 -12.86 -2.99
CA GLY A 253 34.30 -13.04 -1.68
C GLY A 253 34.34 -14.48 -1.17
N ASN A 254 35.04 -15.36 -1.89
CA ASN A 254 36.00 -16.18 -1.16
C ASN A 254 36.96 -15.19 -0.49
N LYS A 255 36.67 -14.90 0.78
CA LYS A 255 37.62 -14.29 1.70
C LYS A 255 38.84 -15.20 1.61
N PHE A 256 39.86 -14.80 0.84
CA PHE A 256 41.17 -15.44 0.89
C PHE A 256 41.66 -15.24 2.31
N ARG A 257 41.33 -16.20 3.17
CA ARG A 257 41.93 -16.39 4.47
C ARG A 257 43.36 -16.78 4.14
N ARG A 258 44.21 -15.76 4.07
CA ARG A 258 45.66 -15.90 3.94
C ARG A 258 46.11 -16.58 5.22
N ASP A 259 46.10 -17.91 5.20
CA ASP A 259 46.62 -18.71 6.30
C ASP A 259 48.11 -18.43 6.36
N SER A 260 48.47 -17.53 7.26
CA SER A 260 49.85 -17.19 7.58
C SER A 260 50.35 -18.30 8.48
N GLY A 261 50.56 -19.47 7.89
CA GLY A 261 50.55 -20.72 8.65
C GLY A 261 51.45 -21.81 8.09
N ASP A 262 52.53 -21.50 7.37
CA ASP A 262 53.65 -22.46 7.31
C ASP A 262 55.00 -21.80 7.04
N ARG A 263 55.50 -21.09 8.05
CA ARG A 263 56.94 -20.96 8.28
C ARG A 263 57.32 -22.02 9.30
N ARG A 264 57.50 -23.30 8.92
CA ARG A 264 58.35 -24.26 9.64
C ARG A 264 58.35 -25.65 8.97
N ARG A 265 59.16 -25.84 7.91
CA ARG A 265 59.91 -27.09 7.64
C ARG A 265 60.59 -27.08 6.27
N TRP A 266 61.81 -26.55 6.21
CA TRP A 266 62.86 -27.23 5.46
C TRP A 266 64.22 -26.69 5.89
N GLY A 267 65.06 -27.56 6.44
CA GLY A 267 66.41 -27.16 6.86
C GLY A 267 66.96 -27.96 8.03
N ARG A 268 66.87 -29.30 7.99
CA ARG A 268 67.72 -30.17 8.82
C ARG A 268 67.78 -31.60 8.25
N ARG A 269 68.79 -31.85 7.41
CA ARG A 269 69.55 -33.11 7.19
C ARG A 269 70.23 -32.96 5.82
N GLY A 270 71.53 -33.16 5.65
CA GLY A 270 72.53 -33.69 6.55
C GLY A 270 73.93 -33.23 6.14
N SER A 271 74.81 -33.20 7.12
CA SER A 271 76.25 -33.13 6.97
C SER A 271 76.81 -34.53 7.26
N MET A 272 77.94 -34.86 6.62
CA MET A 272 78.85 -36.01 6.84
C MET A 272 78.37 -37.35 6.28
N GLU A 273 79.16 -38.16 5.57
CA GLU A 273 80.62 -38.18 5.33
C GLU A 273 80.95 -39.17 4.18
N VAL A 274 82.17 -38.99 3.66
CA VAL A 274 83.09 -39.86 2.89
C VAL A 274 82.69 -41.32 2.64
#